data_AF-A0A9E2Q2A0-F1
#
_entry.id   AF-A0A9E2Q2A0-F1
#
_cell.length_a   1.000
_cell.length_b   1.000
_cell.length_c   1.000
_cell.angle_alpha   90.00
_cell.angle_beta   90.00
_cell.angle_gamma   90.00
#
_symmetry.space_group_name_H-M   'P 1'
#
loop_
_entity.id
_entity.type
_entity.pdbx_description
1 polymer ?
#
loop_
_entity_poly.entity_id
_entity_poly.type
_entity_poly.pdbx_seq_one_letter_code
_entity_poly.pdbx_strand_id
1 'polypeptide(L)'
;GSNTIVEVAVTAVQGTLEGSFTNDLTDFLSSFKNGKDLDGALAKGTSNQKKYFGTGVDASRLKEAFVVGNTYFSSKDYDSAIRIFEELLSVVAATPDFKADILYLLSCCYTEKGMVTAVKKDYTFLRKAIYYAEEALKVKPNLWYVLGNMGIVYTTLKDYKNADICYTRAEKFADRSTPEYKDIVIKHQFLKALLNDR
;
A
#
# COMPACT_ATOMS: atom_id res chain seq x y z
N GLY A 1 -10.53 7.72 22.76
CA GLY A 1 -9.17 7.84 23.31
C GLY A 1 -8.22 7.01 22.52
N SER A 2 -7.77 7.53 21.38
CA SER A 2 -6.71 6.96 20.53
C SER A 2 -5.31 7.22 21.10
N ASN A 3 -5.20 8.16 22.06
CA ASN A 3 -3.94 8.50 22.74
C ASN A 3 -3.36 7.34 23.56
N THR A 4 -4.20 6.51 24.18
CA THR A 4 -3.70 5.53 25.16
C THR A 4 -3.08 4.30 24.49
N ILE A 5 -3.50 3.93 23.28
CA ILE A 5 -2.89 2.82 22.53
C ILE A 5 -1.54 3.25 21.93
N VAL A 6 -1.42 4.53 21.55
CA VAL A 6 -0.16 5.15 21.10
C VAL A 6 0.82 5.31 22.27
N GLU A 7 0.36 5.74 23.44
CA GLU A 7 1.16 5.82 24.68
C GLU A 7 1.65 4.44 25.15
N VAL A 8 0.83 3.39 25.06
CA VAL A 8 1.23 2.03 25.44
C VAL A 8 2.29 1.44 24.49
N ALA A 9 2.27 1.82 23.21
CA ALA A 9 3.30 1.45 22.25
C ALA A 9 4.64 2.19 22.51
N VAL A 10 4.59 3.40 23.06
CA VAL A 10 5.76 4.22 23.47
C VAL A 10 6.49 3.61 24.67
N THR A 11 5.77 3.06 25.64
CA THR A 11 6.38 2.52 26.88
C THR A 11 7.08 1.17 26.67
N ALA A 12 6.58 0.32 25.75
CA ALA A 12 7.14 -1.02 25.51
C ALA A 12 8.56 -1.01 24.90
N VAL A 13 8.99 0.13 24.34
CA VAL A 13 10.27 0.27 23.63
C VAL A 13 11.35 0.92 24.51
N GLN A 14 10.98 1.61 25.59
CA GLN A 14 11.89 2.35 26.49
C GLN A 14 12.93 1.50 27.24
N GLY A 15 12.85 0.17 27.19
CA GLY A 15 13.59 -0.71 28.11
C GLY A 15 15.01 -1.12 27.72
N THR A 16 15.55 -0.80 26.53
CA THR A 16 16.74 -1.55 26.07
C THR A 16 18.00 -0.85 25.63
N LEU A 17 18.10 0.45 25.31
CA LEU A 17 19.41 0.98 24.87
C LEU A 17 19.67 2.44 25.33
N GLU A 18 20.80 2.60 26.03
CA GLU A 18 21.34 3.83 26.64
C GLU A 18 22.27 4.63 25.71
N GLY A 19 22.34 5.95 25.95
CA GLY A 19 23.62 6.68 25.94
C GLY A 19 23.93 7.59 24.74
N SER A 20 23.89 8.91 25.00
CA SER A 20 24.27 10.09 24.19
C SER A 20 23.21 10.70 23.24
N PHE A 21 22.01 10.12 23.19
CA PHE A 21 20.90 10.51 22.30
C PHE A 21 20.07 11.77 22.70
N THR A 22 20.35 12.43 23.82
CA THR A 22 19.32 13.23 24.51
C THR A 22 19.27 14.72 24.17
N ASN A 23 20.34 15.33 23.64
CA ASN A 23 20.38 16.79 23.49
C ASN A 23 20.11 17.28 22.06
N ASP A 24 20.52 16.54 21.03
CA ASP A 24 20.26 16.89 19.63
C ASP A 24 18.84 16.57 19.15
N LEU A 25 18.12 15.74 19.93
CA LEU A 25 16.76 15.31 19.61
C LEU A 25 15.74 16.44 19.82
N THR A 26 15.92 17.31 20.81
CA THR A 26 14.94 18.34 21.18
C THR A 26 14.85 19.50 20.17
N ASP A 27 15.97 19.86 19.53
CA ASP A 27 16.03 20.95 18.53
C ASP A 27 15.61 20.49 17.12
N PHE A 28 15.81 19.21 16.84
CA PHE A 28 15.32 18.60 15.61
C PHE A 28 13.82 18.24 15.70
N LEU A 29 13.38 17.73 16.85
CA LEU A 29 11.97 17.55 17.14
C LEU A 29 11.27 18.92 17.15
N SER A 30 11.81 19.99 17.74
CA SER A 30 11.16 21.32 17.76
C SER A 30 11.04 22.00 16.39
N SER A 31 11.94 21.69 15.43
CA SER A 31 11.80 22.10 14.02
C SER A 31 10.82 21.24 13.20
N PHE A 32 10.16 20.27 13.85
CA PHE A 32 9.02 19.49 13.33
C PHE A 32 7.84 19.38 14.33
N LYS A 33 7.95 19.98 15.54
CA LYS A 33 7.40 19.44 16.81
C LYS A 33 7.10 17.93 16.79
N ASN A 34 8.15 17.20 16.43
CA ASN A 34 8.51 15.85 16.85
C ASN A 34 8.78 14.81 15.72
N GLY A 35 9.50 15.20 14.67
CA GLY A 35 10.36 14.27 13.91
C GLY A 35 11.65 14.07 14.69
N LYS A 36 12.11 12.88 15.07
CA LYS A 36 12.90 11.97 14.24
C LYS A 36 13.13 10.71 15.07
N ASP A 37 12.78 9.58 14.50
CA ASP A 37 13.80 8.63 14.09
C ASP A 37 13.40 8.15 12.69
N LEU A 38 13.72 8.98 11.69
CA LEU A 38 13.49 8.60 10.30
C LEU A 38 14.43 7.48 9.90
N ASP A 39 15.60 7.33 10.54
CA ASP A 39 16.60 6.33 10.16
C ASP A 39 16.23 4.92 10.64
N GLY A 40 15.60 4.78 11.82
CA GLY A 40 14.99 3.53 12.30
C GLY A 40 13.67 3.18 11.60
N ALA A 41 12.88 4.17 11.19
CA ALA A 41 11.68 3.96 10.37
C ALA A 41 12.02 3.59 8.92
N LEU A 42 13.10 4.16 8.37
CA LEU A 42 13.67 3.80 7.08
C LEU A 42 14.24 2.36 7.08
N ALA A 43 14.69 1.84 8.22
CA ALA A 43 15.22 0.48 8.34
C ALA A 43 14.17 -0.64 8.20
N LYS A 44 12.86 -0.34 8.38
CA LYS A 44 11.77 -1.34 8.32
C LYS A 44 10.95 -1.34 7.01
N GLY A 45 11.23 -0.44 6.08
CA GLY A 45 10.51 -0.29 4.79
C GLY A 45 11.32 -0.68 3.54
N THR A 46 12.28 -1.60 3.66
CA THR A 46 13.54 -1.60 2.88
C THR A 46 13.66 -2.52 1.65
N SER A 47 12.58 -3.05 1.06
CA SER A 47 12.73 -3.80 -0.21
C SER A 47 12.61 -2.92 -1.47
N ASN A 48 11.61 -2.03 -1.52
CA ASN A 48 11.30 -1.30 -2.77
C ASN A 48 12.08 0.01 -2.96
N GLN A 49 12.66 0.57 -1.89
CA GLN A 49 13.30 1.90 -1.95
C GLN A 49 14.59 1.95 -2.78
N LYS A 50 15.41 0.90 -2.73
CA LYS A 50 16.71 0.87 -3.44
C LYS A 50 16.54 0.75 -4.96
N LYS A 51 15.39 0.25 -5.42
CA LYS A 51 15.09 -0.01 -6.84
C LYS A 51 14.84 1.28 -7.65
N TYR A 52 14.36 2.35 -7.02
CA TYR A 52 13.77 3.48 -7.74
C TYR A 52 14.53 4.80 -7.68
N PHE A 53 15.50 4.97 -6.78
CA PHE A 53 16.05 6.29 -6.45
C PHE A 53 17.59 6.32 -6.56
N GLY A 54 18.10 6.56 -7.78
CA GLY A 54 19.50 6.84 -8.08
C GLY A 54 19.81 8.36 -8.02
N THR A 55 21.09 8.70 -7.79
CA THR A 55 21.59 10.00 -7.31
C THR A 55 21.25 11.22 -8.17
N GLY A 56 20.38 12.09 -7.65
CA GLY A 56 20.07 13.42 -8.17
C GLY A 56 18.87 14.03 -7.43
N VAL A 57 18.91 15.33 -7.14
CA VAL A 57 17.86 16.03 -6.37
C VAL A 57 16.57 16.08 -7.19
N ASP A 58 15.69 15.11 -6.91
CA ASP A 58 14.21 15.09 -6.99
C ASP A 58 13.71 13.72 -6.45
N ALA A 59 14.58 12.71 -6.49
CA ALA A 59 14.35 11.36 -5.95
C ALA A 59 14.10 11.32 -4.43
N SER A 60 14.72 12.22 -3.64
CA SER A 60 14.53 12.25 -2.17
C SER A 60 13.12 12.68 -1.78
N ARG A 61 12.58 13.71 -2.44
CA ARG A 61 11.22 14.19 -2.16
C ARG A 61 10.17 13.17 -2.57
N LEU A 62 10.36 12.50 -3.72
CA LEU A 62 9.50 11.39 -4.15
C LEU A 62 9.55 10.22 -3.16
N LYS A 63 10.73 9.91 -2.63
CA LYS A 63 10.91 8.88 -1.60
C LYS A 63 10.20 9.24 -0.30
N GLU A 64 10.37 10.47 0.18
CA GLU A 64 9.72 10.96 1.40
C GLU A 64 8.20 10.93 1.27
N ALA A 65 7.64 11.49 0.19
CA ALA A 65 6.21 11.46 -0.07
C ALA A 65 5.69 10.01 -0.20
N PHE A 66 6.45 9.10 -0.82
CA PHE A 66 6.07 7.69 -0.90
C PHE A 66 5.98 7.04 0.49
N VAL A 67 6.94 7.31 1.37
CA VAL A 67 6.92 6.83 2.75
C VAL A 67 5.73 7.42 3.52
N VAL A 68 5.49 8.73 3.40
CA VAL A 68 4.35 9.40 4.04
C VAL A 68 3.00 8.80 3.61
N GLY A 69 2.81 8.59 2.31
CA GLY A 69 1.59 7.96 1.78
C GLY A 69 1.37 6.55 2.34
N ASN A 70 2.43 5.73 2.42
CA ASN A 70 2.36 4.39 3.00
C ASN A 70 2.09 4.41 4.51
N THR A 71 2.62 5.41 5.24
CA THR A 71 2.32 5.60 6.66
C THR A 71 0.83 5.90 6.86
N TYR A 72 0.26 6.85 6.09
CA TYR A 72 -1.18 7.12 6.13
C TYR A 72 -2.03 5.91 5.77
N PHE A 73 -1.64 5.15 4.76
CA PHE A 73 -2.31 3.89 4.40
C PHE A 73 -2.29 2.89 5.56
N SER A 74 -1.13 2.71 6.20
CA SER A 74 -0.97 1.81 7.35
C SER A 74 -1.77 2.27 8.58
N SER A 75 -1.92 3.58 8.74
CA SER A 75 -2.78 4.20 9.76
C SER A 75 -4.28 4.20 9.39
N LYS A 76 -4.65 3.61 8.25
CA LYS A 76 -6.02 3.58 7.68
C LYS A 76 -6.60 4.95 7.36
N ASP A 77 -5.77 5.99 7.32
CA ASP A 77 -6.14 7.31 6.81
C ASP A 77 -5.99 7.32 5.29
N TYR A 78 -6.94 6.66 4.62
CA TYR A 78 -6.90 6.46 3.18
C TYR A 78 -7.09 7.77 2.40
N ASP A 79 -7.77 8.78 2.96
CA ASP A 79 -7.93 10.08 2.30
C ASP A 79 -6.62 10.84 2.22
N SER A 80 -5.86 10.89 3.33
CA SER A 80 -4.52 11.46 3.33
C SER A 80 -3.57 10.67 2.43
N ALA A 81 -3.64 9.33 2.44
CA ALA A 81 -2.82 8.48 1.58
C ALA A 81 -3.09 8.75 0.09
N ILE A 82 -4.37 8.81 -0.31
CA ILE A 82 -4.79 9.10 -1.70
C ILE A 82 -4.24 10.45 -2.15
N ARG A 83 -4.40 11.50 -1.34
CA ARG A 83 -3.91 12.84 -1.69
C ARG A 83 -2.40 12.83 -2.01
N ILE A 84 -1.61 12.17 -1.17
CA ILE A 84 -0.16 12.06 -1.36
C ILE A 84 0.19 11.24 -2.60
N PHE A 85 -0.51 10.12 -2.84
CA PHE A 85 -0.26 9.29 -4.01
C PHE A 85 -0.71 9.94 -5.32
N GLU A 86 -1.78 10.74 -5.33
CA GLU A 86 -2.21 11.53 -6.51
C GLU A 86 -1.19 12.63 -6.83
N GLU A 87 -0.66 13.31 -5.80
CA GLU A 87 0.42 14.28 -5.97
C GLU A 87 1.67 13.62 -6.55
N LEU A 88 2.09 12.48 -5.98
CA LEU A 88 3.19 11.67 -6.52
C LEU A 88 2.95 11.27 -7.97
N LEU A 89 1.73 10.83 -8.32
CA LEU A 89 1.41 10.42 -9.67
C LEU A 89 1.60 11.56 -10.70
N SER A 90 1.34 12.81 -10.29
CA SER A 90 1.46 13.99 -11.16
C SER A 90 2.91 14.34 -11.53
N VAL A 91 3.88 13.91 -10.72
CA VAL A 91 5.32 14.23 -10.89
C VAL A 91 6.15 13.07 -11.46
N VAL A 92 5.68 11.82 -11.36
CA VAL A 92 6.45 10.60 -11.74
C VAL A 92 6.36 10.21 -13.22
N ALA A 93 6.13 11.17 -14.13
CA ALA A 93 5.97 10.90 -15.56
C ALA A 93 7.18 10.19 -16.21
N ALA A 94 8.39 10.35 -15.65
CA ALA A 94 9.64 9.82 -16.21
C ALA A 94 10.00 8.39 -15.75
N THR A 95 9.27 7.79 -14.81
CA THR A 95 9.59 6.47 -14.25
C THR A 95 8.39 5.51 -14.35
N PRO A 96 8.19 4.85 -15.52
CA PRO A 96 7.05 3.96 -15.74
C PRO A 96 6.90 2.91 -14.65
N ASP A 97 8.02 2.37 -14.17
CA ASP A 97 8.04 1.38 -13.13
C ASP A 97 7.48 1.85 -11.79
N PHE A 98 7.85 3.07 -11.38
CA PHE A 98 7.38 3.68 -10.13
C PHE A 98 5.94 4.17 -10.27
N LYS A 99 5.56 4.67 -11.46
CA LYS A 99 4.18 5.02 -11.79
C LYS A 99 3.21 3.84 -11.58
N ALA A 100 3.56 2.64 -12.04
CA ALA A 100 2.72 1.46 -11.84
C ALA A 100 2.49 1.13 -10.35
N ASP A 101 3.51 1.33 -9.51
CA ASP A 101 3.40 1.09 -8.07
C ASP A 101 2.53 2.15 -7.37
N ILE A 102 2.63 3.43 -7.76
CA ILE A 102 1.75 4.49 -7.23
C ILE A 102 0.28 4.22 -7.62
N LEU A 103 0.05 3.82 -8.88
CA LEU A 103 -1.29 3.45 -9.36
C LEU A 103 -1.84 2.24 -8.58
N TYR A 104 -1.00 1.25 -8.27
CA TYR A 104 -1.39 0.14 -7.40
C TYR A 104 -1.74 0.60 -5.99
N LEU A 105 -0.96 1.49 -5.37
CA LEU A 105 -1.24 2.00 -4.02
C LEU A 105 -2.55 2.80 -3.96
N LEU A 106 -2.84 3.60 -4.99
CA LEU A 106 -4.15 4.24 -5.15
C LEU A 106 -5.26 3.19 -5.24
N SER A 107 -5.07 2.16 -6.06
CA SER A 107 -6.02 1.04 -6.16
C SER A 107 -6.29 0.42 -4.78
N CYS A 108 -5.25 0.13 -3.98
CA CYS A 108 -5.41 -0.38 -2.61
C CYS A 108 -6.19 0.57 -1.70
N CYS A 109 -5.87 1.87 -1.70
CA CYS A 109 -6.61 2.85 -0.89
C CYS A 109 -8.11 2.86 -1.23
N TYR A 110 -8.42 2.83 -2.53
CA TYR A 110 -9.79 2.80 -3.00
C TYR A 110 -10.47 1.44 -2.76
N THR A 111 -9.76 0.32 -2.80
CA THR A 111 -10.26 -1.00 -2.39
C THR A 111 -10.72 -0.94 -0.94
N GLU A 112 -9.86 -0.46 -0.04
CA GLU A 112 -10.15 -0.38 1.39
C GLU A 112 -11.37 0.51 1.69
N LYS A 113 -11.43 1.71 1.10
CA LYS A 113 -12.62 2.58 1.20
C LYS A 113 -13.87 1.94 0.60
N GLY A 114 -13.71 1.22 -0.51
CA GLY A 114 -14.77 0.52 -1.21
C GLY A 114 -15.35 -0.64 -0.42
N MET A 115 -14.53 -1.39 0.30
CA MET A 115 -15.00 -2.48 1.16
C MET A 115 -15.92 -1.97 2.29
N VAL A 116 -15.59 -0.82 2.87
CA VAL A 116 -16.43 -0.18 3.92
C VAL A 116 -17.78 0.28 3.38
N THR A 117 -17.81 0.81 2.16
CA THR A 117 -19.02 1.36 1.53
C THR A 117 -19.88 0.31 0.83
N ALA A 118 -19.29 -0.81 0.41
CA ALA A 118 -19.95 -1.93 -0.27
C ALA A 118 -21.08 -2.56 0.54
N VAL A 119 -21.03 -2.49 1.88
CA VAL A 119 -22.12 -2.98 2.76
C VAL A 119 -23.43 -2.21 2.53
N LYS A 120 -23.33 -0.96 2.08
CA LYS A 120 -24.46 -0.10 1.69
C LYS A 120 -24.74 -0.16 0.18
N LYS A 121 -24.11 -1.10 -0.55
CA LYS A 121 -24.15 -1.24 -2.00
C LYS A 121 -23.66 0.01 -2.77
N ASP A 122 -22.86 0.85 -2.12
CA ASP A 122 -22.11 1.90 -2.81
C ASP A 122 -20.78 1.31 -3.27
N TYR A 123 -20.60 1.25 -4.59
CA TYR A 123 -19.44 0.65 -5.24
C TYR A 123 -18.55 1.69 -5.92
N THR A 124 -18.76 2.98 -5.64
CA THR A 124 -18.04 4.08 -6.28
C THR A 124 -16.53 3.95 -6.10
N PHE A 125 -16.08 3.67 -4.88
CA PHE A 125 -14.65 3.50 -4.60
C PHE A 125 -14.09 2.18 -5.18
N LEU A 126 -14.87 1.10 -5.21
CA LEU A 126 -14.42 -0.15 -5.86
C LEU A 126 -14.23 0.03 -7.38
N ARG A 127 -15.07 0.83 -8.05
CA ARG A 127 -14.87 1.18 -9.46
C ARG A 127 -13.60 2.00 -9.68
N LYS A 128 -13.29 2.94 -8.77
CA LYS A 128 -12.00 3.66 -8.79
C LYS A 128 -10.82 2.72 -8.56
N ALA A 129 -10.96 1.74 -7.66
CA ALA A 129 -9.92 0.75 -7.41
C ALA A 129 -9.59 -0.06 -8.68
N ILE A 130 -10.62 -0.51 -9.41
CA ILE A 130 -10.45 -1.20 -10.71
C ILE A 130 -9.75 -0.28 -11.71
N TYR A 131 -10.22 0.96 -11.86
CA TYR A 131 -9.61 1.92 -12.79
C TYR A 131 -8.11 2.08 -12.54
N TYR A 132 -7.69 2.34 -11.31
CA TYR A 132 -6.27 2.51 -10.99
C TYR A 132 -5.46 1.21 -11.16
N ALA A 133 -6.06 0.04 -10.90
CA ALA A 133 -5.40 -1.24 -11.16
C ALA A 133 -5.21 -1.50 -12.66
N GLU A 134 -6.21 -1.18 -13.49
CA GLU A 134 -6.11 -1.27 -14.94
C GLU A 134 -5.05 -0.33 -15.49
N GLU A 135 -4.98 0.91 -14.99
CA GLU A 135 -3.91 1.85 -15.34
C GLU A 135 -2.53 1.32 -14.95
N ALA A 136 -2.39 0.70 -13.77
CA ALA A 136 -1.13 0.05 -13.38
C ALA A 136 -0.75 -1.09 -14.33
N LEU A 137 -1.71 -1.92 -14.75
CA LEU A 137 -1.50 -3.02 -15.68
C LEU A 137 -1.21 -2.57 -17.12
N LYS A 138 -1.72 -1.41 -17.55
CA LYS A 138 -1.33 -0.81 -18.84
C LYS A 138 0.15 -0.46 -18.86
N VAL A 139 0.70 -0.03 -17.72
CA VAL A 139 2.13 0.25 -17.57
C VAL A 139 2.93 -1.05 -17.43
N LYS A 140 2.43 -2.02 -16.66
CA LYS A 140 3.05 -3.34 -16.46
C LYS A 140 2.01 -4.47 -16.45
N PRO A 141 1.81 -5.20 -17.58
CA PRO A 141 0.68 -6.13 -17.75
C PRO A 141 0.61 -7.35 -16.83
N ASN A 142 1.70 -7.71 -16.18
CA ASN A 142 1.86 -8.98 -15.47
C ASN A 142 2.14 -8.79 -13.97
N LEU A 143 1.76 -7.65 -13.38
CA LEU A 143 1.89 -7.42 -11.94
C LEU A 143 0.89 -8.30 -11.18
N TRP A 144 1.36 -9.43 -10.69
CA TRP A 144 0.51 -10.41 -9.99
C TRP A 144 -0.19 -9.82 -8.76
N TYR A 145 0.44 -8.89 -8.04
CA TYR A 145 -0.14 -8.25 -6.85
C TYR A 145 -1.29 -7.31 -7.20
N VAL A 146 -1.20 -6.61 -8.35
CA VAL A 146 -2.30 -5.78 -8.87
C VAL A 146 -3.46 -6.67 -9.30
N LEU A 147 -3.18 -7.76 -10.03
CA LEU A 147 -4.18 -8.75 -10.43
C LEU A 147 -4.85 -9.39 -9.20
N GLY A 148 -4.10 -9.71 -8.15
CA GLY A 148 -4.63 -10.22 -6.88
C GLY A 148 -5.59 -9.22 -6.22
N ASN A 149 -5.22 -7.93 -6.15
CA ASN A 149 -6.12 -6.89 -5.63
C ASN A 149 -7.39 -6.74 -6.48
N MET A 150 -7.29 -6.80 -7.82
CA MET A 150 -8.49 -6.81 -8.69
C MET A 150 -9.39 -8.03 -8.41
N GLY A 151 -8.79 -9.20 -8.16
CA GLY A 151 -9.52 -10.41 -7.75
C GLY A 151 -10.34 -10.18 -6.48
N ILE A 152 -9.77 -9.50 -5.48
CA ILE A 152 -10.48 -9.11 -4.24
C ILE A 152 -11.64 -8.18 -4.57
N VAL A 153 -11.38 -7.10 -5.32
CA VAL A 153 -12.39 -6.10 -5.66
C VAL A 153 -13.56 -6.71 -6.43
N TYR A 154 -13.31 -7.55 -7.44
CA TYR A 154 -14.36 -8.24 -8.17
C TYR A 154 -15.13 -9.24 -7.31
N THR A 155 -14.46 -9.92 -6.37
CA THR A 155 -15.13 -10.78 -5.40
C THR A 155 -16.11 -9.98 -4.53
N THR A 156 -15.70 -8.79 -4.04
CA THR A 156 -16.57 -7.89 -3.29
C THR A 156 -17.76 -7.39 -4.12
N LEU A 157 -17.55 -7.14 -5.42
CA LEU A 157 -18.60 -6.78 -6.38
C LEU A 157 -19.51 -7.96 -6.78
N LYS A 158 -19.22 -9.17 -6.29
CA LYS A 158 -19.88 -10.43 -6.68
C LYS A 158 -19.73 -10.80 -8.16
N ASP A 159 -18.77 -10.19 -8.84
CA ASP A 159 -18.38 -10.52 -10.21
C ASP A 159 -17.32 -11.63 -10.20
N TYR A 160 -17.78 -12.83 -9.87
CA TYR A 160 -16.89 -13.95 -9.63
C TYR A 160 -16.16 -14.44 -10.88
N LYS A 161 -16.74 -14.21 -12.07
CA LYS A 161 -16.09 -14.54 -13.34
C LYS A 161 -14.83 -13.70 -13.54
N ASN A 162 -14.94 -12.37 -13.37
CA ASN A 162 -13.77 -11.50 -13.50
C ASN A 162 -12.78 -11.70 -12.34
N ALA A 163 -13.26 -12.03 -11.14
CA ALA A 163 -12.38 -12.39 -10.02
C ALA A 163 -11.54 -13.64 -10.32
N ASP A 164 -12.14 -14.71 -10.88
CA ASP A 164 -11.45 -15.96 -11.25
C ASP A 164 -10.39 -15.72 -12.34
N ILE A 165 -10.72 -14.91 -13.34
CA ILE A 165 -9.75 -14.47 -14.37
C ILE A 165 -8.56 -13.75 -13.73
N CYS A 166 -8.82 -12.83 -12.80
CA CYS A 166 -7.78 -12.06 -12.13
C CYS A 166 -6.87 -12.95 -11.27
N TYR A 167 -7.44 -13.82 -10.43
CA TYR A 167 -6.65 -14.73 -9.60
C TYR A 167 -5.87 -15.75 -10.43
N THR A 168 -6.47 -16.32 -11.48
CA THR A 168 -5.78 -17.24 -12.40
C THR A 168 -4.57 -16.55 -13.05
N ARG A 169 -4.73 -15.29 -13.49
CA ARG A 169 -3.60 -14.52 -14.01
C ARG A 169 -2.57 -14.18 -12.94
N ALA A 170 -2.99 -13.85 -11.73
CA ALA A 170 -2.09 -13.56 -10.62
C ALA A 170 -1.20 -14.79 -10.29
N GLU A 171 -1.80 -15.98 -10.14
CA GLU A 171 -1.08 -17.24 -9.89
C GLU A 171 -0.10 -17.61 -11.00
N LYS A 172 -0.43 -17.27 -12.26
CA LYS A 172 0.44 -17.53 -13.42
C LYS A 172 1.76 -16.74 -13.33
N PHE A 173 1.74 -15.54 -12.76
CA PHE A 173 2.89 -14.63 -12.72
C PHE A 173 3.55 -14.49 -11.35
N ALA A 174 2.88 -14.93 -10.27
CA ALA A 174 3.44 -14.95 -8.93
C ALA A 174 4.49 -16.05 -8.77
N ASP A 175 5.53 -15.76 -7.98
CA ASP A 175 6.54 -16.75 -7.61
C ASP A 175 5.95 -17.70 -6.56
N ARG A 176 5.87 -18.99 -6.92
CA ARG A 176 5.26 -20.03 -6.09
C ARG A 176 5.97 -20.27 -4.76
N SER A 177 7.20 -19.80 -4.63
CA SER A 177 7.99 -19.94 -3.40
C SER A 177 7.61 -18.91 -2.33
N THR A 178 6.89 -17.83 -2.69
CA THR A 178 6.64 -16.73 -1.76
C THR A 178 5.37 -16.92 -0.92
N PRO A 179 5.30 -16.35 0.30
CA PRO A 179 4.08 -16.37 1.11
C PRO A 179 2.87 -15.77 0.39
N GLU A 180 3.08 -14.75 -0.44
CA GLU A 180 2.01 -14.04 -1.15
C GLU A 180 1.34 -14.92 -2.20
N TYR A 181 2.08 -15.84 -2.83
CA TYR A 181 1.47 -16.83 -3.72
C TYR A 181 0.46 -17.70 -2.97
N LYS A 182 0.77 -18.12 -1.74
CA LYS A 182 -0.16 -18.92 -0.92
C LYS A 182 -1.44 -18.13 -0.60
N ASP A 183 -1.31 -16.85 -0.28
CA ASP A 183 -2.46 -15.97 -0.01
C ASP A 183 -3.38 -15.83 -1.24
N ILE A 184 -2.83 -15.67 -2.43
CA ILE A 184 -3.60 -15.64 -3.69
C ILE A 184 -4.37 -16.95 -3.88
N VAL A 185 -3.70 -18.10 -3.74
CA VAL A 185 -4.32 -19.41 -3.92
C VAL A 185 -5.45 -19.63 -2.93
N ILE A 186 -5.28 -19.25 -1.65
CA ILE A 186 -6.32 -19.36 -0.62
C ILE A 186 -7.54 -18.51 -1.00
N LYS A 187 -7.33 -17.25 -1.40
CA LYS A 187 -8.41 -16.36 -1.84
C LYS A 187 -9.13 -16.89 -3.06
N HIS A 188 -8.40 -17.45 -4.02
CA HIS A 188 -8.95 -18.04 -5.22
C HIS A 188 -9.76 -19.33 -4.94
N GLN A 189 -9.27 -20.19 -4.04
CA GLN A 189 -10.01 -21.37 -3.58
C GLN A 189 -11.32 -20.97 -2.88
N PHE A 190 -11.28 -19.94 -2.03
CA PHE A 190 -12.48 -19.40 -1.40
C PHE A 190 -13.48 -18.90 -2.45
N LEU A 191 -13.02 -18.17 -3.47
CA LEU A 191 -13.86 -17.75 -4.59
C LEU A 191 -14.50 -18.96 -5.31
N LYS A 192 -13.74 -20.02 -5.56
CA LYS A 192 -14.25 -21.23 -6.23
C LYS A 192 -15.31 -21.94 -5.40
N ALA A 193 -15.18 -21.96 -4.08
CA ALA A 193 -16.22 -22.47 -3.20
C ALA A 193 -17.52 -21.64 -3.35
N LEU A 194 -17.41 -20.30 -3.35
CA LEU A 194 -18.56 -19.40 -3.57
C LEU A 194 -19.23 -19.57 -4.95
N LEU A 195 -18.49 -20.04 -5.95
CA LEU A 195 -19.02 -20.34 -7.29
C LEU A 195 -19.76 -21.68 -7.33
N ASN A 196 -19.27 -22.68 -6.59
CA ASN A 196 -19.86 -24.02 -6.56
C ASN A 196 -21.11 -24.11 -5.66
N ASP A 197 -21.25 -23.21 -4.69
CA ASP A 197 -22.41 -23.13 -3.79
C ASP A 197 -23.62 -22.36 -4.40
N ARG A 198 -23.58 -22.02 -5.70
CA ARG A 198 -24.63 -21.30 -6.44
C ARG A 198 -25.30 -22.16 -7.49
#